data_AF-A0A0F9DML3-F1
#
_entry.id   AF-A0A0F9DML3-F1
#
_cell.length_a   1.000
_cell.length_b   1.000
_cell.length_c   1.000
_cell.angle_alpha   90.00
_cell.angle_beta   90.00
_cell.angle_gamma   90.00
#
_symmetry.space_group_name_H-M   'P 1'
#
loop_
_entity.id
_entity.type
_entity.pdbx_description
1 polymer ?
#
loop_
_entity_poly.entity_id
_entity_poly.type
_entity_poly.pdbx_seq_one_letter_code
_entity_poly.pdbx_strand_id
1 'polypeptide(L)' 'MATYGEAVKALLRAGFTHRDIIDLAKLDGREAVLKLGTEALEDETRQ' A
#
# COMPACT_ATOMS: atom_id res chain seq x y z
N MET A 1 0.65 -13.70 2.62
CA MET A 1 1.35 -12.43 2.91
C MET A 1 1.37 -11.66 1.60
N ALA A 2 0.81 -10.45 1.55
CA ALA A 2 0.70 -9.69 0.31
C ALA A 2 2.09 -9.31 -0.22
N THR A 3 2.30 -9.43 -1.53
CA THR A 3 3.53 -8.97 -2.17
C THR A 3 3.58 -7.45 -2.23
N TYR A 4 4.79 -6.90 -2.41
CA TYR A 4 4.96 -5.44 -2.56
C TYR A 4 4.13 -4.87 -3.71
N GLY A 5 4.02 -5.60 -4.83
CA GLY A 5 3.21 -5.19 -5.97
C GLY A 5 1.71 -5.18 -5.68
N GLU A 6 1.23 -6.10 -4.85
CA GLU A 6 -0.17 -6.14 -4.41
C GLU A 6 -0.49 -5.01 -3.44
N ALA A 7 0.40 -4.75 -2.49
CA ALA A 7 0.27 -3.61 -1.57
C ALA A 7 0.22 -2.28 -2.32
N VAL A 8 1.11 -2.06 -3.29
CA VAL A 8 1.09 -0.85 -4.14
C VAL A 8 -0.22 -0.72 -4.91
N LYS A 9 -0.72 -1.80 -5.51
CA LYS A 9 -2.00 -1.78 -6.24
C LYS A 9 -3.18 -1.43 -5.33
N ALA A 10 -3.20 -1.98 -4.12
CA ALA A 10 -4.24 -1.70 -3.14
C ALA A 10 -4.23 -0.22 -2.72
N LEU A 11 -3.05 0.34 -2.46
CA LEU A 11 -2.91 1.77 -2.17
C LEU A 11 -3.39 2.64 -3.33
N LEU A 12 -3.07 2.30 -4.57
CA LEU A 12 -3.57 3.03 -5.75
C LEU A 12 -5.10 2.97 -5.85
N ARG A 13 -5.73 1.82 -5.55
CA ARG A 13 -7.19 1.70 -5.51
C ARG A 13 -7.82 2.48 -4.36
N ALA A 14 -7.14 2.54 -3.22
CA ALA A 14 -7.53 3.34 -2.07
C ALA A 14 -7.36 4.86 -2.30
N GLY A 15 -6.86 5.27 -3.47
CA GLY A 15 -6.77 6.67 -3.88
C GLY A 15 -5.41 7.33 -3.63
N PHE A 16 -4.40 6.58 -3.18
CA PHE A 16 -3.03 7.10 -3.07
C PHE A 16 -2.44 7.32 -4.47
N THR A 17 -1.62 8.35 -4.60
CA THR A 17 -0.85 8.55 -5.83
C THR A 17 0.47 7.78 -5.79
N HIS A 18 1.07 7.58 -6.97
CA HIS A 18 2.41 7.00 -7.06
C HIS A 18 3.45 7.81 -6.25
N ARG A 19 3.28 9.13 -6.15
CA ARG A 19 4.19 9.99 -5.39
C ARG A 19 4.07 9.72 -3.89
N ASP A 20 2.85 9.61 -3.37
CA ASP A 20 2.62 9.30 -1.96
C ASP A 20 3.25 7.96 -1.57
N ILE A 21 3.11 6.95 -2.44
CA ILE A 21 3.69 5.61 -2.24
C ILE A 21 5.22 5.67 -2.27
N ILE A 22 5.81 6.46 -3.18
CA ILE A 22 7.27 6.64 -3.25
C ILE A 22 7.79 7.38 -2.02
N ASP A 23 7.10 8.44 -1.60
CA ASP A 23 7.48 9.24 -0.44
C ASP A 23 7.38 8.39 0.83
N LEU A 24 6.31 7.60 0.99
CA LEU A 24 6.16 6.61 2.05
C LEU A 24 7.30 5.57 2.04
N ALA A 25 7.64 5.04 0.87
CA ALA A 25 8.74 4.08 0.72
C ALA A 25 10.11 4.67 1.09
N LYS A 26 10.31 5.98 0.87
CA LYS A 26 11.57 6.68 1.16
C LYS A 26 11.69 7.12 2.60
N LEU A 27 10.59 7.57 3.20
CA LEU A 27 10.56 8.09 4.58
C LEU A 27 10.47 6.94 5.60
N ASP A 28 9.53 6.02 5.38
CA ASP A 28 9.17 4.97 6.34
C ASP A 28 9.63 3.58 5.88
N GLY A 29 10.15 3.48 4.66
CA GLY A 29 10.72 2.26 4.12
C GLY A 29 9.72 1.36 3.41
N ARG A 30 10.25 0.30 2.81
CA ARG A 30 9.47 -0.66 2.01
C ARG A 30 8.42 -1.41 2.85
N GLU A 31 8.70 -1.65 4.13
CA GLU A 31 7.80 -2.36 5.04
C GLU A 31 6.54 -1.54 5.37
N ALA A 32 6.65 -0.22 5.46
CA ALA A 32 5.49 0.66 5.69
C ALA A 32 4.48 0.58 4.54
N VAL A 33 4.97 0.57 3.30
CA VAL A 33 4.14 0.37 2.11
C VAL A 33 3.46 -1.01 2.12
N LEU A 34 4.19 -2.07 2.50
CA LEU A 34 3.62 -3.41 2.62
C LEU A 34 2.52 -3.47 3.66
N LYS A 35 2.74 -2.87 4.83
CA LYS A 35 1.78 -2.85 5.93
C LYS A 35 0.52 -2.10 5.53
N LEU A 36 0.65 -0.85 5.10
CA LEU A 36 -0.48 0.00 4.72
C LEU A 36 -1.25 -0.58 3.52
N GLY A 37 -0.54 -1.13 2.53
CA GLY A 37 -1.20 -1.78 1.39
C GLY A 37 -1.86 -3.11 1.75
N THR A 38 -1.38 -3.83 2.77
CA THR A 38 -2.08 -5.02 3.29
C THR A 38 -3.35 -4.62 4.02
N GLU A 39 -3.30 -3.57 4.85
CA GLU A 39 -4.48 -3.01 5.52
C GLU A 39 -5.54 -2.57 4.49
N ALA A 40 -5.13 -1.88 3.42
CA ALA A 40 -6.02 -1.50 2.33
C ALA A 40 -6.64 -2.71 1.60
N LEU A 41 -5.90 -3.80 1.41
CA LEU A 41 -6.44 -5.06 0.83
C LEU A 41 -7.47 -5.71 1.75
N GLU A 42 -7.21 -5.71 3.06
CA GLU A 42 -8.13 -6.28 4.04
C GLU A 42 -9.43 -5.47 4.11
N ASP A 43 -9.35 -4.13 4.02
CA ASP A 43 -10.52 -3.26 3.96
C ASP A 43 -11.31 -3.45 2.65
N GLU A 44 -10.64 -3.59 1.50
CA GLU A 44 -11.28 -3.91 0.21
C GLU A 44 -12.00 -5.28 0.26
N THR A 45 -11.46 -6.26 0.99
CA THR A 45 -12.04 -7.60 1.11
C THR A 45 -13.21 -7.66 2.08
N ARG A 46 -13.31 -6.72 3.03
CA ARG A 46 -14.40 -6.66 4.03
C ARG A 46 -15.64 -5.91 3.55
N GLN A 47 -15.54 -5.17 2.45
CA GLN A 47 -16.67 -4.49 1.80
C GLN A 47 -17.31 -5.36 0.72
#